data_AF-A0A3L7ZL18-F1
#
_entry.id   AF-A0A3L7ZL18-F1
#
_cell.length_a   1.000
_cell.length_b   1.000
_cell.length_c   1.000
_cell.angle_alpha   90.00
_cell.angle_beta   90.00
_cell.angle_gamma   90.00
#
_symmetry.space_group_name_H-M   'P 1'
#
loop_
_entity.id
_entity.type
_entity.pdbx_description
1 polymer ?
#
loop_
_entity_poly.entity_id
_entity_poly.type
_entity_poly.pdbx_seq_one_letter_code
_entity_poly.pdbx_strand_id
1 'polypeptide(L)'
;MARSTFKVLFYVNGSKEKNGIVPIMGRVTINGTVAQFSCKQNIPKALWDVKGNRAKGKSQGARDINLALDNIKAQIIKHYQKLSDREAFVTAEMVRNAYQGIGSEYETLIRAFDKDCANFLKRVGKDRTIGTYKVMMRARNYVAAFIKSFYKRTDMSMLELTPDFIKEFAAYLTAERGLKNATIWLNCMWLKGVVMRAHYNGLIPRNPFAQFHISPNVKEREYLTEDEIKTIMTHEFENPTLTLVRDLFIFACFTALSFVDMKELTTDEIVEVNGEKWIIGKRHKTDVPFQVKLLDIPMQIIERYKNRSGDKSVFGKINYWTMCKQLKKVISECGIEKQISYHC
;
A
#
# COMPACT_ATOMS: atom_id res chain seq x y z
N MET A 1 5.90 9.52 -35.83
CA MET A 1 4.67 9.27 -35.04
C MET A 1 3.63 8.64 -35.94
N ALA A 2 3.22 7.40 -35.69
CA ALA A 2 2.15 6.76 -36.46
C ALA A 2 0.83 7.54 -36.25
N ARG A 3 0.23 8.02 -37.34
CA ARG A 3 -1.05 8.75 -37.30
C ARG A 3 -2.14 7.79 -36.80
N SER A 4 -2.63 7.99 -35.58
CA SER A 4 -3.77 7.24 -35.04
C SER A 4 -5.01 7.46 -35.93
N THR A 5 -5.64 6.38 -36.42
CA THR A 5 -6.77 6.44 -37.37
C THR A 5 -8.12 6.57 -36.65
N PHE A 6 -8.27 7.60 -35.80
CA PHE A 6 -9.52 7.85 -35.08
C PHE A 6 -10.65 8.26 -36.02
N LYS A 7 -11.77 7.51 -35.98
CA LYS A 7 -12.97 7.79 -36.77
C LYS A 7 -14.24 7.50 -35.98
N VAL A 8 -15.23 8.39 -36.10
CA VAL A 8 -16.59 8.20 -35.56
C VAL A 8 -17.56 8.17 -36.73
N LEU A 9 -18.41 7.15 -36.78
CA LEU A 9 -19.45 6.96 -37.79
C LEU A 9 -20.79 6.65 -37.12
N PHE A 10 -21.88 7.18 -37.65
CA PHE A 10 -23.22 6.70 -37.36
C PHE A 10 -23.75 5.83 -38.50
N TYR A 11 -24.69 4.95 -38.18
CA TYR A 11 -25.37 4.09 -39.13
C TYR A 11 -26.70 3.63 -38.53
N VAL A 12 -27.65 3.25 -39.37
CA VAL A 12 -28.90 2.65 -38.91
C VAL A 12 -28.77 1.14 -38.81
N ASN A 13 -29.35 0.53 -37.78
CA ASN A 13 -29.37 -0.91 -37.64
C ASN A 13 -30.67 -1.51 -38.19
N GLY A 14 -30.64 -1.91 -39.46
CA GLY A 14 -31.79 -2.48 -40.17
C GLY A 14 -32.32 -3.78 -39.58
N SER A 15 -31.51 -4.57 -38.86
CA SER A 15 -32.00 -5.80 -38.21
C SER A 15 -32.93 -5.55 -37.02
N LYS A 16 -33.03 -4.30 -36.56
CA LYS A 16 -33.91 -3.87 -35.46
C LYS A 16 -35.06 -2.97 -35.95
N GLU A 17 -35.40 -3.08 -37.22
CA GLU A 17 -36.49 -2.32 -37.83
C GLU A 17 -37.86 -2.68 -37.21
N LYS A 18 -38.64 -1.67 -36.86
CA LYS A 18 -40.03 -1.81 -36.42
C LYS A 18 -40.87 -0.73 -37.11
N ASN A 19 -41.88 -1.11 -37.88
CA ASN A 19 -42.78 -0.20 -38.59
C ASN A 19 -42.04 0.85 -39.46
N GLY A 20 -40.97 0.45 -40.17
CA GLY A 20 -40.18 1.36 -41.01
C GLY A 20 -39.22 2.29 -40.24
N ILE A 21 -39.20 2.20 -38.91
CA ILE A 21 -38.33 2.97 -38.01
C ILE A 21 -37.16 2.08 -37.58
N VAL A 22 -35.95 2.63 -37.66
CA VAL A 22 -34.69 1.95 -37.31
C VAL A 22 -33.91 2.75 -36.26
N PRO A 23 -33.24 2.07 -35.31
CA PRO A 23 -32.37 2.75 -34.35
C PRO A 23 -31.07 3.21 -35.01
N ILE A 24 -30.61 4.39 -34.62
CA ILE A 24 -29.30 4.92 -35.00
C ILE A 24 -28.25 4.42 -34.01
N MET A 25 -27.21 3.82 -34.57
CA MET A 25 -26.04 3.31 -33.86
C MET A 25 -24.82 4.16 -34.21
N GLY A 26 -23.88 4.22 -33.28
CA GLY A 26 -22.57 4.81 -33.48
C GLY A 26 -21.47 3.75 -33.47
N ARG A 27 -20.37 4.05 -34.14
CA ARG A 27 -19.16 3.24 -34.22
C ARG A 27 -17.94 4.14 -34.04
N VAL A 28 -17.08 3.79 -33.09
CA VAL A 28 -15.72 4.34 -32.95
C VAL A 28 -14.74 3.35 -33.56
N THR A 29 -13.77 3.86 -34.32
CA THR A 29 -12.66 3.07 -34.88
C THR A 29 -11.34 3.74 -34.53
N ILE A 30 -10.39 2.97 -34.00
CA ILE A 30 -9.04 3.43 -33.63
C ILE A 30 -8.06 2.31 -33.96
N ASN A 31 -7.10 2.57 -34.84
CA ASN A 31 -6.02 1.63 -35.18
C ASN A 31 -6.52 0.21 -35.52
N GLY A 32 -7.61 0.12 -36.30
CA GLY A 32 -8.24 -1.16 -36.68
C GLY A 32 -9.19 -1.76 -35.64
N THR A 33 -9.16 -1.31 -34.38
CA THR A 33 -10.13 -1.72 -33.36
C THR A 33 -11.45 -0.98 -33.50
N VAL A 34 -12.57 -1.65 -33.25
CA VAL A 34 -13.93 -1.11 -33.44
C VAL A 34 -14.77 -1.30 -32.18
N ALA A 35 -15.50 -0.27 -31.77
CA ALA A 35 -16.48 -0.33 -30.69
C ALA A 35 -17.80 0.32 -31.12
N GLN A 36 -18.92 -0.39 -30.96
CA GLN A 36 -20.27 0.08 -31.31
C GLN A 36 -21.04 0.53 -30.06
N PHE A 37 -21.92 1.51 -30.21
CA PHE A 37 -22.78 2.03 -29.14
C PHE A 37 -24.12 2.52 -29.70
N SER A 38 -25.14 2.62 -28.85
CA SER A 38 -26.45 3.17 -29.24
C SER A 38 -26.46 4.69 -29.11
N CYS A 39 -27.00 5.39 -30.10
CA CYS A 39 -27.21 6.85 -30.03
C CYS A 39 -28.50 7.22 -29.28
N LYS A 40 -29.33 6.24 -28.89
CA LYS A 40 -30.67 6.45 -28.31
C LYS A 40 -31.59 7.31 -29.18
N GLN A 41 -31.39 7.27 -30.50
CA GLN A 41 -32.20 7.96 -31.50
C GLN A 41 -32.76 6.94 -32.48
N ASN A 42 -33.94 7.22 -33.02
CA ASN A 42 -34.59 6.40 -34.03
C ASN A 42 -34.97 7.28 -35.22
N ILE A 43 -34.97 6.71 -36.42
CA ILE A 43 -35.30 7.43 -37.65
C ILE A 43 -36.05 6.51 -38.62
N PRO A 44 -37.00 7.02 -39.43
CA PRO A 44 -37.49 6.29 -40.57
C PRO A 44 -36.33 5.90 -41.50
N LYS A 45 -36.25 4.64 -41.89
CA LYS A 45 -35.14 4.12 -42.73
C LYS A 45 -34.99 4.90 -44.03
N ALA A 46 -36.11 5.32 -44.61
CA ALA A 46 -36.15 6.12 -45.81
C ALA A 46 -35.55 7.52 -45.65
N LEU A 47 -35.38 8.04 -44.42
CA LEU A 47 -34.84 9.37 -44.11
C LEU A 47 -33.38 9.36 -43.66
N TRP A 48 -32.71 8.21 -43.66
CA TRP A 48 -31.28 8.13 -43.39
C TRP A 48 -30.46 8.31 -44.68
N ASP A 49 -29.44 9.16 -44.65
CA ASP A 49 -28.43 9.27 -45.71
C ASP A 49 -27.18 8.49 -45.31
N VAL A 50 -26.93 7.38 -46.01
CA VAL A 50 -25.78 6.50 -45.78
C VAL A 50 -24.46 7.21 -46.11
N LYS A 51 -24.41 8.01 -47.18
CA LYS A 51 -23.19 8.72 -47.59
C LYS A 51 -22.93 9.91 -46.68
N GLY A 52 -23.97 10.68 -46.37
CA GLY A 52 -23.90 11.85 -45.48
C GLY A 52 -23.76 11.51 -43.99
N ASN A 53 -24.02 10.26 -43.61
CA ASN A 53 -23.97 9.79 -42.22
C ASN A 53 -24.87 10.61 -41.27
N ARG A 54 -26.08 10.92 -41.75
CA ARG A 54 -27.03 11.84 -41.08
C ARG A 54 -28.45 11.68 -41.61
N ALA A 55 -29.41 12.29 -40.93
CA ALA A 55 -30.78 12.41 -41.43
C ALA A 55 -30.83 13.35 -42.66
N LYS A 56 -31.54 12.95 -43.72
CA LYS A 56 -31.79 13.79 -44.90
C LYS A 56 -33.08 14.60 -44.76
N GLY A 57 -33.14 15.72 -45.48
CA GLY A 57 -34.28 16.64 -45.49
C GLY A 57 -34.10 17.84 -44.57
N LYS A 58 -35.10 18.72 -44.55
CA LYS A 58 -35.10 19.99 -43.81
C LYS A 58 -36.14 20.05 -42.69
N SER A 59 -36.83 18.93 -42.40
CA SER A 59 -37.84 18.87 -41.34
C SER A 59 -37.22 19.11 -39.95
N GLN A 60 -38.04 19.56 -39.00
CA GLN A 60 -37.58 19.80 -37.63
C GLN A 60 -36.99 18.52 -37.02
N GLY A 61 -37.65 17.38 -37.16
CA GLY A 61 -37.14 16.10 -36.67
C GLY A 61 -35.79 15.68 -37.28
N ALA A 62 -35.54 15.97 -38.57
CA ALA A 62 -34.24 15.70 -39.18
C ALA A 62 -33.13 16.61 -38.61
N ARG A 63 -33.45 17.88 -38.32
CA ARG A 63 -32.52 18.82 -37.68
C ARG A 63 -32.21 18.40 -36.24
N ASP A 64 -33.20 18.01 -35.47
CA ASP A 64 -33.05 17.59 -34.07
C ASP A 64 -32.18 16.32 -33.96
N ILE A 65 -32.42 15.33 -34.84
CA ILE A 65 -31.59 14.12 -34.92
C ILE A 65 -30.15 14.50 -35.26
N ASN A 66 -29.93 15.34 -36.27
CA ASN A 66 -28.58 15.73 -36.68
C ASN A 66 -27.84 16.49 -35.58
N LEU A 67 -28.52 17.39 -34.88
CA LEU A 67 -27.96 18.09 -33.72
C LEU A 67 -27.57 17.12 -32.60
N ALA A 68 -28.41 16.13 -32.31
CA ALA A 68 -28.10 15.09 -31.33
C ALA A 68 -26.86 14.28 -31.73
N LEU A 69 -26.74 13.89 -33.01
CA LEU A 69 -25.59 13.16 -33.52
C LEU A 69 -24.30 14.00 -33.48
N ASP A 70 -24.37 15.28 -33.82
CA ASP A 70 -23.23 16.20 -33.73
C ASP A 70 -22.75 16.36 -32.28
N ASN A 71 -23.68 16.49 -31.33
CA ASN A 71 -23.35 16.53 -29.89
C ASN A 71 -22.69 15.24 -29.41
N ILE A 72 -23.22 14.07 -29.82
CA ILE A 72 -22.61 12.76 -29.50
C ILE A 72 -21.19 12.69 -30.06
N LYS A 73 -20.99 13.09 -31.31
CA LYS A 73 -19.67 13.10 -31.96
C LYS A 73 -18.69 13.99 -31.22
N ALA A 74 -19.11 15.19 -30.81
CA ALA A 74 -18.29 16.13 -30.05
C ALA A 74 -17.85 15.54 -28.70
N GLN A 75 -18.76 14.89 -27.96
CA GLN A 75 -18.40 14.24 -26.69
C GLN A 75 -17.40 13.11 -26.87
N ILE A 76 -17.58 12.26 -27.89
CA ILE A 76 -16.65 11.16 -28.18
C ILE A 76 -15.26 11.69 -28.54
N ILE A 77 -15.17 12.76 -29.34
CA ILE A 77 -13.91 13.42 -29.67
C ILE A 77 -13.22 13.93 -28.39
N LYS A 78 -13.98 14.57 -27.49
CA LYS A 78 -13.48 15.07 -26.20
C LYS A 78 -12.93 13.95 -25.32
N HIS A 79 -13.61 12.80 -25.24
CA HIS A 79 -13.12 11.64 -24.50
C HIS A 79 -11.86 11.03 -25.13
N TYR A 80 -11.81 10.95 -26.46
CA TYR A 80 -10.63 10.46 -27.18
C TYR A 80 -9.40 11.35 -26.93
N GLN A 81 -9.55 12.67 -27.00
CA GLN A 81 -8.47 13.62 -26.71
C GLN A 81 -7.94 13.43 -25.28
N LYS A 82 -8.84 13.44 -24.28
CA LYS A 82 -8.46 13.22 -22.87
C LYS A 82 -7.72 11.91 -22.63
N LEU A 83 -8.11 10.83 -23.32
CA LEU A 83 -7.44 9.54 -23.21
C LEU A 83 -6.09 9.55 -23.93
N SER A 84 -6.01 10.18 -25.09
CA SER A 84 -4.75 10.29 -25.87
C SER A 84 -3.70 11.15 -25.16
N ASP A 85 -4.12 12.13 -24.37
CA ASP A 85 -3.22 12.96 -23.57
C ASP A 85 -2.64 12.21 -22.36
N ARG A 86 -3.30 11.14 -21.89
CA ARG A 86 -2.96 10.42 -20.65
C ARG A 86 -2.32 9.06 -20.90
N GLU A 87 -2.79 8.35 -21.90
CA GLU A 87 -2.48 6.94 -22.14
C GLU A 87 -1.55 6.80 -23.34
N ALA A 88 -0.50 5.97 -23.22
CA ALA A 88 0.39 5.65 -24.34
C ALA A 88 -0.32 4.87 -25.46
N PHE A 89 -1.44 4.20 -25.13
CA PHE A 89 -2.23 3.41 -26.07
C PHE A 89 -3.73 3.60 -25.82
N VAL A 90 -4.48 3.95 -26.86
CA VAL A 90 -5.93 4.19 -26.78
C VAL A 90 -6.66 3.24 -27.72
N THR A 91 -7.67 2.52 -27.20
CA THR A 91 -8.53 1.63 -28.00
C THR A 91 -9.91 2.24 -28.23
N ALA A 92 -10.61 1.77 -29.27
CA ALA A 92 -12.00 2.17 -29.52
C ALA A 92 -12.93 1.83 -28.33
N GLU A 93 -12.64 0.74 -27.62
CA GLU A 93 -13.38 0.34 -26.43
C GLU A 93 -13.19 1.31 -25.27
N MET A 94 -11.96 1.77 -25.01
CA MET A 94 -11.68 2.77 -23.96
C MET A 94 -12.49 4.06 -24.18
N VAL A 95 -12.54 4.54 -25.43
CA VAL A 95 -13.31 5.74 -25.78
C VAL A 95 -14.81 5.52 -25.65
N ARG A 96 -15.33 4.37 -26.13
CA ARG A 96 -16.75 4.00 -25.96
C ARG A 96 -17.12 3.95 -24.47
N ASN A 97 -16.29 3.28 -23.68
CA ASN A 97 -16.48 3.09 -22.24
C ASN A 97 -16.50 4.44 -21.51
N ALA A 98 -15.54 5.31 -21.79
CA ALA A 98 -15.50 6.67 -21.24
C ALA A 98 -16.74 7.51 -21.62
N TYR A 99 -17.22 7.41 -22.87
CA TYR A 99 -18.44 8.10 -23.31
C TYR A 99 -19.72 7.55 -22.65
N GLN A 100 -19.82 6.23 -22.48
CA GLN A 100 -20.99 5.60 -21.86
C GLN A 100 -20.95 5.59 -20.33
N GLY A 101 -19.85 6.06 -19.72
CA GLY A 101 -19.63 5.96 -18.28
C GLY A 101 -19.38 4.53 -17.79
N ILE A 102 -19.07 3.60 -18.71
CA ILE A 102 -18.81 2.18 -18.41
C ILE A 102 -17.32 2.04 -18.09
N GLY A 103 -16.96 1.43 -16.97
CA GLY A 103 -15.54 1.28 -16.59
C GLY A 103 -14.87 2.57 -16.11
N SER A 104 -15.57 3.70 -16.10
CA SER A 104 -15.23 4.90 -15.33
C SER A 104 -15.94 4.88 -13.98
N GLU A 105 -15.89 3.76 -13.27
CA GLU A 105 -16.03 3.85 -11.81
C GLU A 105 -14.80 4.67 -11.39
N TYR A 106 -15.01 5.96 -11.11
CA TYR A 106 -13.98 6.78 -10.50
C TYR A 106 -13.34 5.95 -9.40
N GLU A 107 -12.04 5.69 -9.49
CA GLU A 107 -11.35 4.88 -8.49
C GLU A 107 -11.65 5.51 -7.14
N THR A 108 -12.39 4.78 -6.31
CA THR A 108 -12.78 5.26 -4.99
C THR A 108 -11.63 5.02 -4.04
N LEU A 109 -11.55 5.85 -2.99
CA LEU A 109 -10.42 5.82 -2.07
C LEU A 109 -10.28 4.44 -1.39
N ILE A 110 -11.39 3.87 -0.93
CA ILE A 110 -11.35 2.58 -0.23
C ILE A 110 -11.03 1.44 -1.20
N ARG A 111 -11.58 1.44 -2.41
CA ARG A 111 -11.27 0.42 -3.42
C ARG A 111 -9.80 0.41 -3.83
N ALA A 112 -9.20 1.57 -4.05
CA ALA A 112 -7.77 1.64 -4.34
C ALA A 112 -6.93 1.13 -3.17
N PHE A 113 -7.34 1.46 -1.94
CA PHE A 113 -6.66 0.99 -0.75
C PHE A 113 -6.75 -0.55 -0.64
N ASP A 114 -7.91 -1.13 -0.92
CA ASP A 114 -8.13 -2.58 -0.94
C ASP A 114 -7.29 -3.27 -2.02
N LYS A 115 -7.20 -2.67 -3.22
CA LYS A 115 -6.33 -3.15 -4.30
C LYS A 115 -4.87 -3.15 -3.87
N ASP A 116 -4.41 -2.09 -3.22
CA ASP A 116 -3.05 -2.01 -2.69
C ASP A 116 -2.82 -3.04 -1.58
N CYS A 117 -3.76 -3.23 -0.67
CA CYS A 117 -3.70 -4.26 0.38
C CYS A 117 -3.61 -5.67 -0.22
N ALA A 118 -4.44 -5.98 -1.22
CA ALA A 118 -4.43 -7.27 -1.91
C ALA A 118 -3.10 -7.52 -2.64
N ASN A 119 -2.56 -6.50 -3.30
CA ASN A 119 -1.26 -6.59 -3.96
C ASN A 119 -0.11 -6.76 -2.95
N PHE A 120 -0.18 -6.09 -1.80
CA PHE A 120 0.78 -6.27 -0.72
C PHE A 120 0.72 -7.69 -0.15
N LEU A 121 -0.49 -8.23 0.05
CA LEU A 121 -0.69 -9.58 0.59
C LEU A 121 -0.07 -10.66 -0.30
N LYS A 122 -0.18 -10.54 -1.63
CA LYS A 122 0.45 -11.47 -2.60
C LYS A 122 1.98 -11.57 -2.49
N ARG A 123 2.61 -10.57 -1.85
CA ARG A 123 4.05 -10.45 -1.63
C ARG A 123 4.49 -10.89 -0.23
N VAL A 124 3.53 -11.16 0.66
CA VAL A 124 3.82 -11.65 2.01
C VAL A 124 4.47 -13.03 1.93
N GLY A 125 5.58 -13.21 2.66
CA GLY A 125 6.37 -14.44 2.63
C GLY A 125 7.39 -14.50 1.49
N LYS A 126 7.44 -13.47 0.61
CA LYS A 126 8.47 -13.31 -0.42
C LYS A 126 9.39 -12.16 -0.03
N ASP A 127 8.92 -10.93 -0.25
CA ASP A 127 9.68 -9.71 0.01
C ASP A 127 8.96 -8.78 1.02
N ARG A 128 7.80 -9.20 1.53
CA ARG A 128 7.02 -8.48 2.54
C ARG A 128 6.68 -9.37 3.73
N THR A 129 6.47 -8.75 4.88
CA THR A 129 6.07 -9.44 6.11
C THR A 129 4.58 -9.28 6.39
N ILE A 130 3.98 -10.30 7.02
CA ILE A 130 2.59 -10.23 7.46
C ILE A 130 2.35 -9.11 8.49
N GLY A 131 3.37 -8.76 9.27
CA GLY A 131 3.32 -7.65 10.23
C GLY A 131 3.06 -6.32 9.53
N THR A 132 3.80 -6.02 8.46
CA THR A 132 3.60 -4.80 7.67
C THR A 132 2.22 -4.76 7.00
N TYR A 133 1.74 -5.90 6.47
CA TYR A 133 0.39 -6.01 5.93
C TYR A 133 -0.69 -5.65 6.95
N LYS A 134 -0.58 -6.18 8.18
CA LYS A 134 -1.55 -5.89 9.26
C LYS A 134 -1.57 -4.40 9.63
N VAL A 135 -0.41 -3.72 9.59
CA VAL A 135 -0.33 -2.27 9.80
C VAL A 135 -1.05 -1.52 8.68
N MET A 136 -0.82 -1.90 7.42
CA MET A 136 -1.50 -1.29 6.26
C MET A 136 -3.02 -1.48 6.33
N MET A 137 -3.49 -2.70 6.65
CA MET A 137 -4.92 -2.99 6.83
C MET A 137 -5.54 -2.16 7.96
N ARG A 138 -4.81 -1.91 9.04
CA ARG A 138 -5.28 -1.04 10.12
C ARG A 138 -5.49 0.39 9.63
N ALA A 139 -4.55 0.92 8.84
CA ALA A 139 -4.69 2.24 8.24
C ALA A 139 -5.91 2.32 7.32
N ARG A 140 -6.11 1.32 6.46
CA ARG A 140 -7.30 1.20 5.61
C ARG A 140 -8.58 1.22 6.44
N ASN A 141 -8.64 0.45 7.52
CA ASN A 141 -9.83 0.39 8.37
C ASN A 141 -10.11 1.71 9.08
N TYR A 142 -9.07 2.44 9.51
CA TYR A 142 -9.26 3.77 10.07
C TYR A 142 -9.78 4.78 9.03
N VAL A 143 -9.26 4.75 7.80
CA VAL A 143 -9.76 5.62 6.72
C VAL A 143 -11.23 5.32 6.44
N ALA A 144 -11.61 4.05 6.34
CA ALA A 144 -13.02 3.67 6.14
C ALA A 144 -13.93 4.12 7.30
N ALA A 145 -13.46 3.96 8.54
CA ALA A 145 -14.21 4.42 9.71
C ALA A 145 -14.35 5.95 9.75
N PHE A 146 -13.31 6.69 9.39
CA PHE A 146 -13.32 8.15 9.27
C PHE A 146 -14.33 8.62 8.22
N ILE A 147 -14.30 8.04 7.02
CA ILE A 147 -15.27 8.36 5.95
C ILE A 147 -16.70 8.10 6.44
N LYS A 148 -16.92 6.97 7.13
CA LYS A 148 -18.24 6.63 7.68
C LYS A 148 -18.71 7.61 8.75
N SER A 149 -17.84 8.04 9.67
CA SER A 149 -18.25 8.93 10.76
C SER A 149 -18.39 10.40 10.33
N PHE A 150 -17.47 10.94 9.52
CA PHE A 150 -17.44 12.36 9.13
C PHE A 150 -18.28 12.66 7.90
N TYR A 151 -18.22 11.79 6.89
CA TYR A 151 -18.84 12.03 5.59
C TYR A 151 -20.16 11.27 5.41
N LYS A 152 -20.52 10.38 6.37
CA LYS A 152 -21.71 9.52 6.34
C LYS A 152 -21.82 8.67 5.06
N ARG A 153 -20.67 8.25 4.53
CA ARG A 153 -20.55 7.43 3.32
C ARG A 153 -19.76 6.16 3.62
N THR A 154 -19.86 5.15 2.76
CA THR A 154 -19.02 3.95 2.83
C THR A 154 -17.71 4.09 2.08
N ASP A 155 -17.64 5.03 1.14
CA ASP A 155 -16.48 5.33 0.30
C ASP A 155 -16.57 6.76 -0.26
N MET A 156 -15.51 7.21 -0.92
CA MET A 156 -15.42 8.54 -1.56
C MET A 156 -14.66 8.46 -2.88
N SER A 157 -15.05 9.28 -3.86
CA SER A 157 -14.27 9.44 -5.08
C SER A 157 -12.93 10.11 -4.75
N MET A 158 -11.83 9.63 -5.33
CA MET A 158 -10.54 10.30 -5.14
C MET A 158 -10.49 11.72 -5.72
N LEU A 159 -11.40 12.08 -6.63
CA LEU A 159 -11.51 13.44 -7.16
C LEU A 159 -12.06 14.45 -6.14
N GLU A 160 -12.73 13.97 -5.10
CA GLU A 160 -13.30 14.81 -4.03
C GLU A 160 -12.25 15.15 -2.95
N LEU A 161 -11.08 14.50 -2.98
CA LEU A 161 -10.07 14.67 -1.94
C LEU A 161 -9.41 16.06 -2.00
N THR A 162 -9.46 16.76 -0.88
CA THR A 162 -8.80 18.05 -0.66
C THR A 162 -7.55 17.87 0.22
N PRO A 163 -6.62 18.84 0.26
CA PRO A 163 -5.51 18.82 1.21
C PRO A 163 -5.94 18.72 2.68
N ASP A 164 -7.15 19.17 3.02
CA ASP A 164 -7.66 19.14 4.39
C ASP A 164 -8.14 17.76 4.82
N PHE A 165 -8.56 16.89 3.88
CA PHE A 165 -8.99 15.52 4.19
C PHE A 165 -7.96 14.76 5.04
N ILE A 166 -6.67 14.84 4.70
CA ILE A 166 -5.62 14.13 5.45
C ILE A 166 -5.30 14.80 6.80
N LYS A 167 -5.52 16.11 6.92
CA LYS A 167 -5.39 16.84 8.20
C LYS A 167 -6.54 16.48 9.14
N GLU A 168 -7.76 16.47 8.64
CA GLU A 168 -8.95 16.02 9.36
C GLU A 168 -8.84 14.55 9.76
N PHE A 169 -8.31 13.70 8.89
CA PHE A 169 -8.02 12.31 9.23
C PHE A 169 -7.01 12.21 10.38
N ALA A 170 -5.94 13.00 10.37
CA ALA A 170 -4.99 13.04 11.49
C ALA A 170 -5.64 13.54 12.80
N ALA A 171 -6.51 14.55 12.72
CA ALA A 171 -7.27 15.06 13.85
C ALA A 171 -8.24 13.99 14.40
N TYR A 172 -8.93 13.27 13.53
CA TYR A 172 -9.79 12.13 13.89
C TYR A 172 -9.02 11.04 14.64
N LEU A 173 -7.84 10.64 14.13
CA LEU A 173 -7.02 9.63 14.79
C LEU A 173 -6.55 10.08 16.19
N THR A 174 -6.40 11.39 16.39
CA THR A 174 -6.05 11.98 17.68
C THR A 174 -7.25 12.01 18.62
N ALA A 175 -8.34 12.65 18.20
CA ALA A 175 -9.50 12.95 19.04
C ALA A 175 -10.39 11.74 19.32
N GLU A 176 -10.70 10.94 18.29
CA GLU A 176 -11.66 9.83 18.42
C GLU A 176 -10.99 8.48 18.65
N ARG A 177 -9.74 8.32 18.21
CA ARG A 177 -9.00 7.06 18.37
C ARG A 177 -7.93 7.11 19.45
N GLY A 178 -7.64 8.28 20.02
CA GLY A 178 -6.65 8.44 21.09
C GLY A 178 -5.25 7.97 20.70
N LEU A 179 -4.91 8.01 19.41
CA LEU A 179 -3.63 7.48 18.94
C LEU A 179 -2.49 8.45 19.21
N LYS A 180 -1.30 7.90 19.46
CA LYS A 180 -0.07 8.68 19.59
C LYS A 180 0.44 9.14 18.21
N ASN A 181 1.15 10.26 18.19
CA ASN A 181 1.62 10.93 16.98
C ASN A 181 2.38 10.00 16.00
N ALA A 182 3.30 9.15 16.47
CA ALA A 182 4.01 8.21 15.60
C ALA A 182 3.07 7.21 14.88
N THR A 183 2.01 6.76 15.56
CA THR A 183 0.98 5.89 14.97
C THR A 183 0.12 6.68 14.00
N ILE A 184 -0.27 7.91 14.33
CA ILE A 184 -1.00 8.81 13.43
C ILE A 184 -0.22 9.00 12.13
N TRP A 185 1.06 9.38 12.25
CA TRP A 185 1.98 9.54 11.14
C TRP A 185 1.98 8.32 10.22
N LEU A 186 2.15 7.13 10.78
CA LEU A 186 2.19 5.89 10.01
C LEU A 186 0.90 5.63 9.23
N ASN A 187 -0.27 5.88 9.84
CA ASN A 187 -1.56 5.74 9.17
C ASN A 187 -1.73 6.78 8.05
N CYS A 188 -1.34 8.04 8.29
CA CYS A 188 -1.34 9.09 7.27
C CYS A 188 -0.40 8.77 6.11
N MET A 189 0.76 8.16 6.35
CA MET A 189 1.69 7.76 5.29
C MET A 189 1.13 6.64 4.41
N TRP A 190 0.41 5.68 4.99
CA TRP A 190 -0.28 4.67 4.19
C TRP A 190 -1.36 5.27 3.28
N LEU A 191 -2.21 6.16 3.83
CA LEU A 191 -3.20 6.90 3.04
C LEU A 191 -2.54 7.74 1.94
N LYS A 192 -1.49 8.50 2.29
CA LYS A 192 -0.71 9.31 1.34
C LYS A 192 -0.14 8.44 0.22
N GLY A 193 0.36 7.24 0.54
CA GLY A 193 0.88 6.28 -0.43
C GLY A 193 -0.16 5.82 -1.46
N VAL A 194 -1.39 5.55 -1.03
CA VAL A 194 -2.49 5.12 -1.93
C VAL A 194 -2.84 6.22 -2.91
N VAL A 195 -3.08 7.43 -2.41
CA VAL A 195 -3.45 8.59 -3.25
C VAL A 195 -2.31 9.00 -4.17
N MET A 196 -1.07 8.91 -3.70
CA MET A 196 0.12 9.15 -4.52
C MET A 196 0.24 8.13 -5.66
N ARG A 197 0.02 6.83 -5.42
CA ARG A 197 0.01 5.82 -6.49
C ARG A 197 -1.11 6.08 -7.50
N ALA A 198 -2.30 6.44 -7.04
CA ALA A 198 -3.40 6.79 -7.94
C ALA A 198 -3.05 7.98 -8.84
N HIS A 199 -2.36 8.99 -8.30
CA HIS A 199 -1.89 10.12 -9.09
C HIS A 199 -0.85 9.71 -10.15
N TYR A 200 0.20 8.98 -9.75
CA TYR A 200 1.25 8.54 -10.68
C TYR A 200 0.76 7.57 -11.75
N ASN A 201 -0.31 6.82 -11.48
CA ASN A 201 -0.98 5.95 -12.45
C ASN A 201 -2.03 6.69 -13.30
N GLY A 202 -2.12 8.02 -13.24
CA GLY A 202 -3.04 8.82 -14.06
C GLY A 202 -4.52 8.73 -13.67
N LEU A 203 -4.86 8.07 -12.56
CA LEU A 203 -6.24 7.88 -12.09
C LEU A 203 -6.83 9.18 -11.52
N ILE A 204 -5.98 10.02 -10.93
CA ILE A 204 -6.34 11.38 -10.49
C ILE A 204 -5.37 12.43 -11.05
N PRO A 205 -5.87 13.62 -11.43
CA PRO A 205 -5.06 14.63 -12.10
C PRO A 205 -4.03 15.30 -11.18
N ARG A 206 -4.25 15.30 -9.87
CA ARG A 206 -3.38 15.93 -8.87
C ARG A 206 -3.30 15.07 -7.61
N ASN A 207 -2.17 15.11 -6.91
CA ASN A 207 -2.04 14.58 -5.55
C ASN A 207 -2.41 15.66 -4.52
N PRO A 208 -3.59 15.60 -3.87
CA PRO A 208 -4.00 16.60 -2.88
C PRO A 208 -3.14 16.59 -1.61
N PHE A 209 -2.38 15.52 -1.35
CA PHE A 209 -1.58 15.35 -0.13
C PHE A 209 -0.08 15.65 -0.34
N ALA A 210 0.30 16.20 -1.49
CA ALA A 210 1.71 16.46 -1.81
C ALA A 210 2.43 17.25 -0.72
N GLN A 211 1.83 18.36 -0.28
CA GLN A 211 2.35 19.26 0.77
C GLN A 211 2.05 18.81 2.20
N PHE A 212 1.29 17.72 2.39
CA PHE A 212 0.99 17.25 3.74
C PHE A 212 2.26 16.72 4.41
N HIS A 213 2.59 17.32 5.55
CA HIS A 213 3.70 16.92 6.39
C HIS A 213 3.21 16.75 7.83
N ILE A 214 3.62 15.64 8.43
CA ILE A 214 3.54 15.40 9.86
C ILE A 214 4.88 14.78 10.23
N SER A 215 5.51 15.27 11.29
CA SER A 215 6.72 14.66 11.82
C SER A 215 6.31 13.62 12.84
N PRO A 216 6.83 12.39 12.78
CA PRO A 216 6.63 11.45 13.87
C PRO A 216 7.36 11.99 15.09
N ASN A 217 6.69 12.08 16.23
CA ASN A 217 7.39 12.33 17.50
C ASN A 217 8.37 11.18 17.72
N VAL A 218 9.66 11.50 17.68
CA VAL A 218 10.71 10.56 18.08
C VAL A 218 10.65 10.48 19.60
N LYS A 219 10.21 9.35 20.12
CA LYS A 219 10.35 9.10 21.56
C LYS A 219 11.83 8.86 21.81
N GLU A 220 12.46 9.71 22.62
CA GLU A 220 13.80 9.43 23.14
C GLU A 220 13.77 8.10 23.90
N ARG A 221 14.71 7.23 23.55
CA ARG A 221 14.90 5.96 24.23
C ARG A 221 15.99 6.13 25.26
N GLU A 222 15.73 5.63 26.45
CA GLU A 222 16.76 5.53 27.48
C GLU A 222 17.73 4.42 27.09
N TYR A 223 19.01 4.67 27.34
CA TYR A 223 20.11 3.75 27.09
C TYR A 223 20.79 3.36 28.40
N LEU A 224 21.47 2.22 28.37
CA LEU A 224 22.28 1.75 29.48
C LEU A 224 23.69 2.32 29.39
N THR A 225 24.24 2.76 30.52
CA THR A 225 25.66 3.09 30.65
C THR A 225 26.48 1.81 30.80
N GLU A 226 27.79 1.91 30.63
CA GLU A 226 28.70 0.77 30.83
C GLU A 226 28.58 0.20 32.26
N ASP A 227 28.47 1.07 33.27
CA ASP A 227 28.31 0.65 34.66
C ASP A 227 26.99 -0.07 34.89
N GLU A 228 25.88 0.40 34.30
CA GLU A 228 24.60 -0.29 34.39
C GLU A 228 24.63 -1.66 33.69
N ILE A 229 25.32 -1.79 32.55
CA ILE A 229 25.54 -3.08 31.89
C ILE A 229 26.35 -4.01 32.79
N LYS A 230 27.41 -3.51 33.44
CA LYS A 230 28.19 -4.29 34.41
C LYS A 230 27.33 -4.74 35.58
N THR A 231 26.52 -3.84 36.17
CA THR A 231 25.59 -4.17 37.25
C THR A 231 24.64 -5.30 36.83
N ILE A 232 24.03 -5.20 35.65
CA ILE A 232 23.13 -6.25 35.14
C ILE A 232 23.90 -7.57 34.96
N MET A 233 25.09 -7.52 34.37
CA MET A 233 25.90 -8.69 34.07
C MET A 233 26.33 -9.46 35.32
N THR A 234 26.71 -8.75 36.39
CA THR A 234 27.21 -9.36 37.63
C THR A 234 26.11 -9.70 38.64
N HIS A 235 24.87 -9.20 38.45
CA HIS A 235 23.77 -9.46 39.38
C HIS A 235 23.37 -10.94 39.36
N GLU A 236 23.31 -11.56 40.53
CA GLU A 236 22.88 -12.95 40.69
C GLU A 236 21.37 -13.03 40.92
N PHE A 237 20.68 -13.74 40.03
CA PHE A 237 19.24 -13.94 40.10
C PHE A 237 18.94 -15.34 40.65
N GLU A 238 18.08 -15.43 41.67
CA GLU A 238 17.56 -16.72 42.16
C GLU A 238 16.69 -17.41 41.12
N ASN A 239 15.99 -16.64 40.29
CA ASN A 239 15.07 -17.16 39.27
C ASN A 239 15.84 -17.55 37.99
N PRO A 240 15.86 -18.84 37.59
CA PRO A 240 16.60 -19.28 36.39
C PRO A 240 16.15 -18.63 35.09
N THR A 241 14.89 -18.18 35.02
CA THR A 241 14.36 -17.44 33.86
C THR A 241 14.94 -16.04 33.78
N LEU A 242 15.13 -15.35 34.92
CA LEU A 242 15.75 -14.03 34.95
C LEU A 242 17.24 -14.13 34.63
N THR A 243 17.92 -15.16 35.14
CA THR A 243 19.32 -15.48 34.79
C THR A 243 19.49 -15.66 33.28
N LEU A 244 18.61 -16.44 32.64
CA LEU A 244 18.62 -16.61 31.18
C LEU A 244 18.38 -15.29 30.45
N VAL A 245 17.42 -14.49 30.90
CA VAL A 245 17.08 -13.22 30.27
C VAL A 245 18.22 -12.21 30.40
N ARG A 246 18.88 -12.13 31.56
CA ARG A 246 20.11 -11.37 31.78
C ARG A 246 21.17 -11.80 30.77
N ASP A 247 21.49 -13.09 30.71
CA ASP A 247 22.58 -13.58 29.86
C ASP A 247 22.31 -13.31 28.38
N LEU A 248 21.10 -13.58 27.90
CA LEU A 248 20.73 -13.32 26.50
C LEU A 248 20.70 -11.82 26.17
N PHE A 249 20.32 -10.97 27.13
CA PHE A 249 20.36 -9.52 26.95
C PHE A 249 21.81 -9.01 26.90
N ILE A 250 22.67 -9.45 27.82
CA ILE A 250 24.11 -9.13 27.81
C ILE A 250 24.75 -9.61 26.51
N PHE A 251 24.45 -10.83 26.07
CA PHE A 251 24.90 -11.33 24.76
C PHE A 251 24.53 -10.37 23.63
N ALA A 252 23.29 -9.86 23.60
CA ALA A 252 22.85 -8.90 22.61
C ALA A 252 23.55 -7.55 22.72
N CYS A 253 23.82 -7.05 23.93
CA CYS A 253 24.58 -5.81 24.16
C CYS A 253 25.99 -5.89 23.57
N PHE A 254 26.68 -7.03 23.73
CA PHE A 254 28.04 -7.21 23.24
C PHE A 254 28.12 -7.56 21.75
N THR A 255 27.06 -8.11 21.15
CA THR A 255 27.07 -8.54 19.75
C THR A 255 26.28 -7.62 18.81
N ALA A 256 25.48 -6.70 19.35
CA ALA A 256 24.53 -5.86 18.60
C ALA A 256 23.61 -6.66 17.66
N LEU A 257 23.28 -7.89 18.04
CA LEU A 257 22.28 -8.70 17.34
C LEU A 257 20.87 -8.24 17.71
N SER A 258 19.99 -8.18 16.71
CA SER A 258 18.57 -8.00 17.01
C SER A 258 18.06 -9.27 17.67
N PHE A 259 16.92 -9.18 18.38
CA PHE A 259 16.35 -10.36 19.03
C PHE A 259 16.12 -11.51 18.05
N VAL A 260 15.68 -11.20 16.82
CA VAL A 260 15.39 -12.23 15.82
C VAL A 260 16.67 -12.86 15.31
N ASP A 261 17.71 -12.06 15.04
CA ASP A 261 19.02 -12.60 14.62
C ASP A 261 19.61 -13.51 15.72
N MET A 262 19.54 -13.08 17.00
CA MET A 262 20.00 -13.89 18.14
C MET A 262 19.17 -15.18 18.31
N LYS A 263 17.85 -15.11 18.10
CA LYS A 263 16.96 -16.27 18.19
C LYS A 263 17.24 -17.30 17.10
N GLU A 264 17.55 -16.83 15.90
CA GLU A 264 17.80 -17.67 14.73
C GLU A 264 19.25 -18.13 14.62
N LEU A 265 20.16 -17.55 15.43
CA LEU A 265 21.58 -17.90 15.48
C LEU A 265 21.79 -19.41 15.68
N THR A 266 22.57 -19.99 14.78
CA THR A 266 22.96 -21.40 14.78
C THR A 266 24.46 -21.57 15.01
N THR A 267 24.84 -22.77 15.44
CA THR A 267 26.26 -23.14 15.60
C THR A 267 27.04 -23.09 14.29
N ASP A 268 26.37 -23.27 13.15
CA ASP A 268 26.99 -23.20 11.82
C ASP A 268 27.45 -21.77 11.45
N GLU A 269 26.83 -20.75 12.04
CA GLU A 269 27.18 -19.34 11.83
C GLU A 269 28.34 -18.89 12.74
N ILE A 270 28.78 -19.74 13.66
CA ILE A 270 29.93 -19.48 14.52
C ILE A 270 31.17 -20.10 13.88
N VAL A 271 32.02 -19.26 13.30
CA VAL A 271 33.20 -19.66 12.52
C VAL A 271 34.47 -19.22 13.22
N GLU A 272 35.50 -20.07 13.17
CA GLU A 272 36.84 -19.71 13.62
C GLU A 272 37.68 -19.19 12.46
N VAL A 273 38.23 -17.99 12.61
CA VAL A 273 39.09 -17.32 11.63
C VAL A 273 40.32 -16.82 12.37
N ASN A 274 41.50 -17.32 11.99
CA ASN A 274 42.79 -16.97 12.60
C ASN A 274 42.83 -17.15 14.13
N GLY A 275 42.21 -18.22 14.66
CA GLY A 275 42.15 -18.51 16.09
C GLY A 275 41.12 -17.69 16.88
N GLU A 276 40.36 -16.82 16.20
CA GLU A 276 39.28 -16.02 16.81
C GLU A 276 37.91 -16.50 16.32
N LYS A 277 36.90 -16.49 17.18
CA LYS A 277 35.53 -16.86 16.82
C LYS A 277 34.73 -15.66 16.35
N TRP A 278 33.92 -15.88 15.32
CA TRP A 278 33.08 -14.86 14.68
C TRP A 278 31.69 -15.41 14.46
N ILE A 279 30.67 -14.56 14.60
CA ILE A 279 29.34 -14.81 14.04
C ILE A 279 29.33 -14.24 12.63
N ILE A 280 29.10 -15.08 11.63
CA ILE A 280 28.98 -14.68 10.23
C ILE A 280 27.62 -15.14 9.73
N GLY A 281 26.79 -14.20 9.29
CA GLY A 281 25.43 -14.50 8.85
C GLY A 281 24.80 -13.37 8.05
N LYS A 282 23.48 -13.42 7.91
CA LYS A 282 22.68 -12.37 7.25
C LYS A 282 21.58 -11.88 8.18
N ARG A 283 21.35 -10.56 8.21
CA ARG A 283 20.30 -9.95 9.05
C ARG A 283 18.92 -10.40 8.58
N HIS A 284 18.09 -10.90 9.49
CA HIS A 284 16.74 -11.37 9.18
C HIS A 284 15.89 -10.33 8.43
N LYS A 285 15.98 -9.06 8.84
CA LYS A 285 15.10 -8.00 8.31
C LYS A 285 15.51 -7.49 6.93
N THR A 286 16.81 -7.44 6.64
CA THR A 286 17.35 -6.72 5.48
C THR A 286 18.12 -7.61 4.51
N ASP A 287 18.39 -8.87 4.88
CA ASP A 287 19.28 -9.81 4.18
C ASP A 287 20.71 -9.29 4.00
N VAL A 288 21.08 -8.21 4.71
CA VAL A 288 22.43 -7.64 4.66
C VAL A 288 23.37 -8.56 5.42
N PRO A 289 24.48 -9.03 4.80
CA PRO A 289 25.51 -9.80 5.50
C PRO A 289 26.10 -9.04 6.67
N PHE A 290 26.45 -9.75 7.73
CA PHE A 290 27.14 -9.17 8.87
C PHE A 290 28.19 -10.15 9.41
N GLN A 291 29.21 -9.58 10.07
CA GLN A 291 30.21 -10.32 10.82
C GLN A 291 30.43 -9.63 12.17
N VAL A 292 30.42 -10.40 13.25
CA VAL A 292 30.63 -9.90 14.62
C VAL A 292 31.67 -10.78 15.30
N LYS A 293 32.74 -10.18 15.80
CA LYS A 293 33.74 -10.89 16.60
C LYS A 293 33.13 -11.32 17.93
N LEU A 294 33.28 -12.58 18.29
CA LEU A 294 32.82 -13.11 19.57
C LEU A 294 33.90 -12.88 20.64
N LEU A 295 33.62 -11.94 21.53
CA LEU A 295 34.45 -11.67 22.71
C LEU A 295 34.18 -12.70 23.82
N ASP A 296 35.00 -12.68 24.86
CA ASP A 296 34.97 -13.67 25.94
C ASP A 296 33.60 -13.77 26.64
N ILE A 297 32.93 -12.64 26.90
CA ILE A 297 31.64 -12.61 27.59
C ILE A 297 30.55 -13.32 26.75
N PRO A 298 30.30 -12.93 25.48
CA PRO A 298 29.42 -13.69 24.59
C PRO A 298 29.76 -15.18 24.48
N MET A 299 31.05 -15.53 24.43
CA MET A 299 31.49 -16.92 24.33
C MET A 299 31.13 -17.73 25.58
N GLN A 300 31.32 -17.18 26.78
CA GLN A 300 30.92 -17.83 28.02
C GLN A 300 29.41 -18.07 28.09
N ILE A 301 28.61 -17.14 27.58
CA ILE A 301 27.15 -17.27 27.52
C ILE A 301 26.73 -18.37 26.55
N ILE A 302 27.34 -18.44 25.36
CA ILE A 302 27.12 -19.53 24.40
C ILE A 302 27.43 -20.88 25.05
N GLU A 303 28.59 -21.01 25.68
CA GLU A 303 29.04 -22.25 26.31
C GLU A 303 28.09 -22.71 27.43
N ARG A 304 27.60 -21.76 28.26
CA ARG A 304 26.63 -22.03 29.33
C ARG A 304 25.32 -22.64 28.80
N TYR A 305 24.91 -22.27 27.59
CA TYR A 305 23.62 -22.69 27.02
C TYR A 305 23.73 -23.68 25.85
N LYS A 306 24.93 -24.18 25.53
CA LYS A 306 25.15 -25.11 24.40
C LYS A 306 24.27 -26.37 24.43
N ASN A 307 23.94 -26.86 25.63
CA ASN A 307 23.13 -28.07 25.82
C ASN A 307 21.63 -27.78 25.99
N ARG A 308 21.23 -26.50 25.92
CA ARG A 308 19.83 -26.09 26.09
C ARG A 308 18.98 -26.40 24.85
N SER A 309 19.63 -26.41 23.69
CA SER A 309 19.01 -26.77 22.43
C SER A 309 19.30 -28.23 22.09
N GLY A 310 18.28 -28.96 21.65
CA GLY A 310 18.45 -30.30 21.05
C GLY A 310 18.79 -30.26 19.56
N ASP A 311 19.05 -29.07 19.01
CA ASP A 311 19.28 -28.80 17.59
C ASP A 311 20.39 -27.73 17.46
N LYS A 312 20.77 -27.36 16.23
CA LYS A 312 21.81 -26.37 15.90
C LYS A 312 21.59 -24.96 16.44
N SER A 313 20.41 -24.64 17.00
CA SER A 313 20.13 -23.33 17.60
C SER A 313 21.01 -23.09 18.83
N VAL A 314 21.67 -21.93 18.90
CA VAL A 314 22.59 -21.59 20.00
C VAL A 314 21.88 -21.42 21.34
N PHE A 315 20.70 -20.78 21.35
CA PHE A 315 19.94 -20.48 22.57
C PHE A 315 18.62 -21.25 22.70
N GLY A 316 18.32 -22.12 21.73
CA GLY A 316 17.08 -22.88 21.68
C GLY A 316 15.83 -22.01 21.53
N LYS A 317 14.69 -22.52 22.00
CA LYS A 317 13.39 -21.86 21.86
C LYS A 317 13.27 -20.66 22.81
N ILE A 318 13.44 -19.45 22.28
CA ILE A 318 13.21 -18.19 22.98
C ILE A 318 12.05 -17.39 22.37
N ASN A 319 11.33 -16.63 23.22
CA ASN A 319 10.16 -15.84 22.83
C ASN A 319 10.37 -14.35 23.13
N TYR A 320 10.11 -13.49 22.14
CA TYR A 320 10.32 -12.04 22.24
C TYR A 320 9.50 -11.38 23.36
N TRP A 321 8.23 -11.73 23.49
CA TRP A 321 7.35 -11.12 24.48
C TRP A 321 7.72 -11.54 25.90
N THR A 322 8.08 -12.81 26.08
CA THR A 322 8.64 -13.30 27.35
C THR A 322 9.94 -12.56 27.67
N MET A 323 10.85 -12.45 26.69
CA MET A 323 12.11 -11.71 26.85
C MET A 323 11.84 -10.27 27.31
N CYS A 324 11.03 -9.50 26.59
CA CYS A 324 10.73 -8.11 26.96
C CYS A 324 10.03 -7.98 28.31
N LYS A 325 9.13 -8.89 28.67
CA LYS A 325 8.42 -8.85 29.96
C LYS A 325 9.38 -9.12 31.12
N GLN A 326 10.23 -10.12 30.99
CA GLN A 326 11.17 -10.50 32.04
C GLN A 326 12.35 -9.52 32.13
N LEU A 327 12.78 -8.93 31.01
CA LEU A 327 13.85 -7.93 31.00
C LEU A 327 13.49 -6.74 31.90
N LYS A 328 12.23 -6.30 31.91
CA LYS A 328 11.79 -5.25 32.84
C LYS A 328 12.01 -5.61 34.31
N LYS A 329 11.89 -6.90 34.67
CA LYS A 329 12.17 -7.36 36.03
C LYS A 329 13.65 -7.39 36.32
N VAL A 330 14.45 -7.91 35.38
CA VAL A 330 15.93 -7.88 35.46
C VAL A 330 16.42 -6.45 35.73
N ILE A 331 15.96 -5.48 34.94
CA ILE A 331 16.34 -4.07 35.08
C ILE A 331 15.92 -3.51 36.45
N SER A 332 14.69 -3.82 36.89
CA SER A 332 14.18 -3.36 38.19
C SER A 332 14.93 -3.97 39.38
N GLU A 333 15.27 -5.25 39.34
CA GLU A 333 16.00 -5.95 40.41
C GLU A 333 17.48 -5.49 40.49
N CYS A 334 18.04 -5.03 39.37
CA CYS A 334 19.34 -4.37 39.34
C CYS A 334 19.32 -2.91 39.85
N GLY A 335 18.17 -2.41 40.32
CA GLY A 335 18.05 -1.04 40.84
C GLY A 335 18.08 0.07 39.77
N ILE A 336 17.82 -0.28 38.50
CA ILE A 336 17.83 0.68 37.39
C ILE A 336 16.40 1.20 37.16
N GLU A 337 16.19 2.51 37.33
CA GLU A 337 14.86 3.13 37.21
C GLU A 337 14.43 3.38 35.75
N LYS A 338 15.37 3.30 34.80
CA LYS A 338 15.15 3.55 33.37
C LYS A 338 14.19 2.54 32.74
N GLN A 339 13.36 2.99 31.81
CA GLN A 339 12.46 2.16 31.00
C GLN A 339 13.18 1.54 29.81
N ILE A 340 14.01 0.55 30.10
CA ILE A 340 14.82 -0.15 29.11
C ILE A 340 14.00 -1.13 28.28
N SER A 341 14.21 -1.08 26.97
CA SER A 341 13.70 -2.06 26.00
C SER A 341 14.83 -2.98 25.54
N TYR A 342 14.51 -4.12 24.92
CA TYR A 342 15.54 -5.00 24.37
C TYR A 342 16.44 -4.31 23.32
N HIS A 343 15.90 -3.32 22.59
CA HIS A 343 16.62 -2.53 21.60
C HIS A 343 16.83 -1.09 22.09
N CYS A 344 17.16 -0.93 23.38
CA CYS A 344 17.48 0.36 24.00
C CYS A 344 18.69 1.00 23.33
#